data_AF-A0A285IUK5-F1
#
_entry.id   AF-A0A285IUK5-F1
#
_cell.length_a   1.000
_cell.length_b   1.000
_cell.length_c   1.000
_cell.angle_alpha   90.00
_cell.angle_beta   90.00
_cell.angle_gamma   90.00
#
_symmetry.space_group_name_H-M   'P 1'
#
loop_
_entity.id
_entity.type
_entity.pdbx_description
1 polymer ?
#
loop_
_entity_poly.entity_id
_entity_poly.type
_entity_poly.pdbx_seq_one_letter_code
_entity_poly.pdbx_strand_id
1 'polypeptide(L)'
;MGGSRCSEGLNAAVDHSNFCYSRIMTNRGEVLRDVMRDTGITQSELSRISGVRQPSISQYLSGHGHLSDDMLDRLLSCMGYRLEVIRRPVRQELGRSPRRSWELHRRLSSHLTSTTLDEWRPIMLHNLERLREGTRGQPHLRNLDRWQHLVDEGDLTGLHRVMTGLDTDSIEMREVSPMRGLLPQSERSAALKLAS
;
A
#
# COMPACT_ATOMS: atom_id res chain seq x y z
N MET A 1 9.22 -43.87 17.83
CA MET A 1 8.09 -43.02 17.42
C MET A 1 8.55 -41.58 17.45
N GLY A 2 9.07 -41.10 16.32
CA GLY A 2 9.44 -39.70 16.11
C GLY A 2 8.53 -39.18 15.00
N GLY A 3 7.68 -38.23 15.33
CA GLY A 3 6.72 -37.62 14.41
C GLY A 3 6.87 -36.12 14.45
N SER A 4 7.37 -35.57 13.34
CA SER A 4 7.44 -34.14 13.02
C SER A 4 6.14 -33.39 13.32
N ARG A 5 6.27 -32.14 13.77
CA ARG A 5 5.46 -31.01 13.29
C ARG A 5 6.22 -29.71 13.54
N CYS A 6 6.98 -29.31 12.53
CA CYS A 6 7.32 -27.93 12.29
C CYS A 6 6.16 -27.23 11.57
N SER A 7 6.15 -25.91 11.67
CA SER A 7 5.45 -24.89 10.87
C SER A 7 3.93 -24.76 10.99
N GLU A 8 3.50 -23.91 11.93
CA GLU A 8 2.34 -23.03 11.76
C GLU A 8 2.82 -21.59 11.98
N GLY A 9 2.81 -20.79 10.93
CA GLY A 9 3.26 -19.40 11.00
C GLY A 9 3.70 -18.88 9.64
N LEU A 10 2.75 -18.69 8.72
CA LEU A 10 2.91 -17.92 7.47
C LEU A 10 1.55 -17.83 6.79
N ASN A 11 0.68 -16.91 7.23
CA ASN A 11 -0.54 -16.53 6.49
C ASN A 11 -1.06 -15.15 6.92
N ALA A 12 -0.23 -14.11 6.75
CA ALA A 12 -0.66 -12.72 6.91
C ALA A 12 0.10 -11.73 6.00
N ALA A 13 0.57 -12.18 4.83
CA ALA A 13 1.39 -11.35 3.92
C ALA A 13 0.81 -11.25 2.49
N VAL A 14 -0.47 -11.59 2.29
CA VAL A 14 -1.14 -11.46 1.00
C VAL A 14 -2.25 -10.44 1.15
N ASP A 15 -1.95 -9.14 0.97
CA ASP A 15 -2.91 -8.20 0.31
C ASP A 15 -2.45 -6.74 0.15
N HIS A 16 -1.21 -6.38 0.46
CA HIS A 16 -0.81 -4.96 0.34
C HIS A 16 -0.34 -4.52 -1.05
N SER A 17 -0.27 -5.43 -2.03
CA SER A 17 0.22 -5.12 -3.39
C SER A 17 -0.86 -4.58 -4.34
N ASN A 18 -2.14 -4.62 -3.96
CA ASN A 18 -3.25 -4.35 -4.90
C ASN A 18 -3.61 -2.86 -5.05
N PHE A 19 -3.21 -1.97 -4.13
CA PHE A 19 -3.80 -0.63 -4.07
C PHE A 19 -2.99 0.49 -4.75
N CYS A 20 -1.77 0.22 -5.24
CA CYS A 20 -0.91 1.26 -5.83
C CYS A 20 -0.84 1.25 -7.37
N TYR A 21 -1.71 0.50 -8.05
CA TYR A 21 -1.53 0.17 -9.48
C TYR A 21 -2.15 1.13 -10.52
N SER A 22 -2.89 2.20 -10.16
CA SER A 22 -3.90 2.72 -11.10
C SER A 22 -3.66 4.05 -11.83
N ARG A 23 -2.50 4.73 -11.76
CA ARG A 23 -2.38 6.06 -12.43
C ARG A 23 -1.37 6.22 -13.57
N ILE A 24 -0.50 5.23 -13.82
CA ILE A 24 0.41 5.25 -15.00
C ILE A 24 0.49 3.86 -15.66
N MET A 25 -0.57 3.06 -15.55
CA MET A 25 -0.66 1.76 -16.23
C MET A 25 -1.63 1.89 -17.39
N THR A 26 -1.09 1.83 -18.61
CA THR A 26 -1.82 1.43 -19.81
C THR A 26 -2.72 0.26 -19.44
N ASN A 27 -4.02 0.37 -19.72
CA ASN A 27 -4.97 -0.70 -19.42
C ASN A 27 -4.45 -2.01 -20.03
N ARG A 28 -4.41 -3.12 -19.29
CA ARG A 28 -3.90 -4.41 -19.81
C ARG A 28 -4.59 -4.82 -21.11
N GLY A 29 -5.88 -4.51 -21.24
CA GLY A 29 -6.65 -4.71 -22.47
C GLY A 29 -6.24 -3.77 -23.61
N GLU A 30 -5.80 -2.55 -23.31
CA GLU A 30 -5.21 -1.63 -24.31
C GLU A 30 -3.85 -2.15 -24.79
N VAL A 31 -2.96 -2.58 -23.87
CA VAL A 31 -1.68 -3.21 -24.25
C VAL A 31 -1.90 -4.38 -25.20
N LEU A 32 -2.84 -5.27 -24.86
CA LEU A 32 -3.20 -6.40 -25.71
C LEU A 32 -3.74 -5.94 -27.07
N ARG A 33 -4.64 -4.93 -27.08
CA ARG A 33 -5.22 -4.37 -28.31
C ARG A 33 -4.16 -3.75 -29.22
N ASP A 34 -3.21 -3.03 -28.65
CA ASP A 34 -2.15 -2.36 -29.40
C ASP A 34 -1.26 -3.38 -30.09
N VAL A 35 -0.82 -4.42 -29.37
CA VAL A 35 -0.03 -5.51 -29.98
C VAL A 35 -0.82 -6.25 -31.05
N MET A 36 -2.10 -6.57 -30.81
CA MET A 36 -2.96 -7.19 -31.83
C MET A 36 -3.06 -6.34 -33.10
N ARG A 37 -3.17 -5.02 -32.97
CA ARG A 37 -3.20 -4.08 -34.09
C ARG A 37 -1.86 -4.07 -34.84
N ASP A 38 -0.75 -4.01 -34.09
CA ASP A 38 0.60 -3.91 -34.65
C ASP A 38 1.02 -5.20 -35.37
N THR A 39 0.56 -6.37 -34.92
CA THR A 39 0.80 -7.67 -35.58
C THR A 39 -0.28 -8.06 -36.58
N GLY A 40 -1.37 -7.30 -36.69
CA GLY A 40 -2.52 -7.63 -37.52
C GLY A 40 -3.33 -8.86 -37.07
N ILE A 41 -3.19 -9.29 -35.81
CA ILE A 41 -3.86 -10.49 -35.28
C ILE A 41 -5.26 -10.14 -34.78
N THR A 42 -6.27 -10.84 -35.29
CA THR A 42 -7.66 -10.71 -34.85
C THR A 42 -7.96 -11.48 -33.56
N GLN A 43 -9.08 -11.20 -32.89
CA GLN A 43 -9.49 -11.95 -31.68
C GLN A 43 -9.70 -13.44 -31.97
N SER A 44 -10.23 -13.78 -33.15
CA SER A 44 -10.46 -15.17 -33.57
C SER A 44 -9.14 -15.91 -33.83
N GLU A 45 -8.16 -15.23 -34.44
CA GLU A 45 -6.82 -15.79 -34.64
C GLU A 45 -6.09 -15.96 -33.30
N LEU A 46 -6.10 -14.93 -32.44
CA LEU A 46 -5.52 -15.00 -31.11
C LEU A 46 -6.16 -16.14 -30.30
N SER A 47 -7.47 -16.34 -30.42
CA SER A 47 -8.17 -17.46 -29.79
C SER A 47 -7.63 -18.81 -30.27
N ARG A 48 -7.44 -18.96 -31.58
CA ARG A 48 -6.94 -20.19 -32.20
C ARG A 48 -5.51 -20.52 -31.76
N ILE A 49 -4.62 -19.54 -31.73
CA ILE A 49 -3.20 -19.74 -31.40
C ILE A 49 -2.93 -19.83 -29.89
N SER A 50 -3.71 -19.11 -29.07
CA SER A 50 -3.53 -19.10 -27.61
C SER A 50 -4.30 -20.21 -26.89
N GLY A 51 -5.34 -20.77 -27.52
CA GLY A 51 -6.30 -21.69 -26.90
C GLY A 51 -7.28 -21.00 -25.93
N VAL A 52 -7.21 -19.68 -25.77
CA VAL A 52 -8.16 -18.90 -24.98
C VAL A 52 -9.41 -18.66 -25.81
N ARG A 53 -10.60 -18.79 -25.23
CA ARG A 53 -11.85 -18.61 -25.98
C ARG A 53 -12.00 -17.16 -26.42
N GLN A 54 -12.42 -16.93 -27.67
CA GLN A 54 -12.65 -15.59 -28.22
C GLN A 54 -13.55 -14.70 -27.33
N PRO A 55 -14.65 -15.21 -26.71
CA PRO A 55 -15.44 -14.41 -25.77
C PRO A 55 -14.63 -13.89 -24.57
N SER A 56 -13.69 -14.68 -24.05
CA SER A 56 -12.79 -14.24 -22.96
C SER A 56 -11.86 -13.13 -23.44
N ILE A 57 -11.28 -13.27 -24.64
CA ILE A 57 -10.44 -12.23 -25.26
C ILE A 57 -11.25 -10.93 -25.43
N SER A 58 -12.49 -11.02 -25.92
CA SER A 58 -13.39 -9.86 -26.05
C SER A 58 -13.64 -9.17 -24.70
N GLN A 59 -13.90 -9.94 -23.64
CA GLN A 59 -14.08 -9.41 -22.28
C GLN A 59 -12.82 -8.73 -21.74
N TYR A 60 -11.63 -9.30 -21.99
CA TYR A 60 -10.37 -8.69 -21.59
C TYR A 60 -10.14 -7.35 -22.28
N LEU A 61 -10.39 -7.30 -23.60
CA LEU A 61 -10.24 -6.08 -24.39
C LEU A 61 -11.25 -5.00 -23.95
N SER A 62 -12.47 -5.37 -23.59
CA SER A 62 -13.49 -4.43 -23.13
C SER A 62 -13.34 -4.03 -21.66
N GLY A 63 -12.35 -4.57 -20.93
CA GLY A 63 -12.15 -4.31 -19.50
C GLY A 63 -13.16 -4.97 -18.56
N HIS A 64 -14.08 -5.79 -19.09
CA HIS A 64 -15.09 -6.50 -18.29
C HIS A 64 -14.58 -7.83 -17.73
N GLY A 65 -13.49 -8.36 -18.29
CA GLY A 65 -12.83 -9.57 -17.81
C GLY A 65 -11.58 -9.24 -16.99
N HIS A 66 -11.33 -10.00 -15.93
CA HIS A 66 -10.07 -9.93 -15.20
C HIS A 66 -8.94 -10.54 -16.04
N LEU A 67 -8.03 -9.70 -16.50
CA LEU A 67 -6.81 -10.09 -17.20
C LEU A 67 -5.63 -10.03 -16.22
N SER A 68 -5.11 -11.21 -15.82
CA SER A 68 -3.90 -11.32 -14.99
C SER A 68 -2.63 -11.08 -15.82
N ASP A 69 -1.52 -10.79 -15.15
CA ASP A 69 -0.23 -10.59 -15.83
C ASP A 69 0.24 -11.87 -16.54
N ASP A 70 0.06 -13.05 -15.94
CA ASP A 70 0.39 -14.34 -16.57
C ASP A 70 -0.44 -14.61 -17.84
N MET A 71 -1.74 -14.29 -17.81
CA MET A 71 -2.59 -14.45 -18.98
C MET A 71 -2.24 -13.43 -20.08
N LEU A 72 -1.93 -12.20 -19.69
CA LEU A 72 -1.44 -11.18 -20.62
C LEU A 72 -0.12 -11.63 -21.27
N ASP A 73 0.87 -12.07 -20.49
CA ASP A 73 2.16 -12.56 -21.00
C ASP A 73 1.98 -13.73 -21.97
N ARG A 74 1.08 -14.67 -21.65
CA ARG A 74 0.73 -15.79 -22.55
C ARG A 74 0.17 -15.29 -23.88
N LEU A 75 -0.80 -14.37 -23.86
CA LEU A 75 -1.43 -13.85 -25.07
C LEU A 75 -0.43 -13.05 -25.92
N LEU A 76 0.44 -12.27 -25.28
CA LEU A 76 1.53 -11.54 -25.93
C LEU A 76 2.57 -12.48 -26.56
N SER A 77 2.92 -13.57 -25.87
CA SER A 77 3.88 -14.58 -26.35
C SER A 77 3.42 -15.23 -27.65
N CYS A 78 2.13 -15.47 -27.81
CA CYS A 78 1.56 -15.98 -29.06
C CYS A 78 1.77 -15.05 -30.26
N MET A 79 2.08 -13.77 -30.01
CA MET A 79 2.27 -12.73 -31.03
C MET A 79 3.76 -12.31 -31.13
N GLY A 80 4.67 -12.99 -30.44
CA GLY A 80 6.11 -12.70 -30.45
C GLY A 80 6.56 -11.64 -29.45
N TYR A 81 5.71 -11.26 -28.49
CA TYR A 81 6.01 -10.26 -27.46
C TYR A 81 6.16 -10.93 -26.10
N ARG A 82 6.90 -10.28 -25.18
CA ARG A 82 7.00 -10.68 -23.78
C ARG A 82 6.52 -9.54 -22.89
N LEU A 83 5.85 -9.86 -21.79
CA LEU A 83 5.49 -8.87 -20.78
C LEU A 83 6.73 -8.49 -19.96
N GLU A 84 7.10 -7.21 -19.98
CA GLU A 84 8.12 -6.66 -19.09
C GLU A 84 7.45 -5.87 -17.95
N VAL A 85 7.72 -6.27 -16.71
CA VAL A 85 7.24 -5.56 -15.51
C VAL A 85 8.38 -4.75 -14.89
N ILE A 86 8.37 -3.45 -15.14
CA ILE A 86 9.40 -2.53 -14.66
C ILE A 86 9.05 -2.03 -13.25
N ARG A 87 9.92 -2.30 -12.27
CA ARG A 87 9.84 -1.73 -10.91
C ARG A 87 10.57 -0.39 -10.88
N ARG A 88 9.85 0.71 -10.68
CA ARG A 88 10.43 2.05 -10.56
C ARG A 88 9.87 2.81 -9.36
N PRO A 89 10.68 3.63 -8.68
CA PRO A 89 10.17 4.52 -7.64
C PRO A 89 9.27 5.59 -8.29
N VAL A 90 8.07 5.77 -7.74
CA VAL A 90 7.16 6.84 -8.13
C VAL A 90 7.02 7.78 -6.94
N ARG A 91 7.20 9.08 -7.17
CA ARG A 91 6.93 10.08 -6.14
C ARG A 91 5.42 10.16 -5.93
N GLN A 92 4.96 9.93 -4.71
CA GLN A 92 3.56 10.14 -4.38
C GLN A 92 3.28 11.62 -4.15
N GLU A 93 2.32 12.15 -4.90
CA GLU A 93 1.85 13.52 -4.76
C GLU A 93 0.91 13.60 -3.56
N LEU A 94 1.46 13.99 -2.41
CA LEU A 94 0.67 14.29 -1.22
C LEU A 94 0.16 15.73 -1.26
N GLY A 95 -1.11 15.93 -0.90
CA GLY A 95 -1.63 17.25 -0.58
C GLY A 95 -0.88 17.88 0.60
N ARG A 96 -1.05 19.20 0.78
CA ARG A 96 -0.31 19.98 1.80
C ARG A 96 -0.42 19.41 3.21
N SER A 97 -1.63 19.05 3.67
CA SER A 97 -1.83 18.53 5.03
C SER A 97 -1.21 17.14 5.23
N PRO A 98 -1.50 16.12 4.38
CA PRO A 98 -0.82 14.82 4.45
C PRO A 98 0.70 14.91 4.38
N ARG A 99 1.25 15.80 3.54
CA ARG A 99 2.71 16.02 3.43
C ARG A 99 3.31 16.52 4.75
N ARG A 100 2.68 17.51 5.38
CA ARG A 100 3.13 18.06 6.68
C ARG A 100 3.05 17.01 7.79
N SER A 101 1.95 16.26 7.84
CA SER A 101 1.79 15.17 8.80
C SER A 101 2.85 14.08 8.58
N TRP A 102 3.10 13.68 7.34
CA TRP A 102 4.11 12.70 6.99
C TRP A 102 5.52 13.15 7.41
N GLU A 103 5.92 14.40 7.17
CA GLU A 103 7.26 14.85 7.54
C GLU A 103 7.47 14.87 9.07
N LEU A 104 6.44 15.25 9.84
CA LEU A 104 6.48 15.16 11.31
C LEU A 104 6.64 13.73 11.80
N HIS A 105 5.85 12.80 11.25
CA HIS A 105 5.87 11.40 11.65
C HIS A 105 7.13 10.68 11.16
N ARG A 106 7.67 11.06 10.00
CA ARG A 106 8.98 10.62 9.52
C ARG A 106 10.09 11.05 10.47
N ARG A 107 10.04 12.27 11.00
CA ARG A 107 11.02 12.73 12.00
C ARG A 107 10.88 11.95 13.32
N LEU A 108 9.67 11.76 13.84
CA LEU A 108 9.44 10.90 15.01
C LEU A 108 9.92 9.47 14.78
N SER A 109 9.60 8.89 13.63
CA SER A 109 10.06 7.57 13.22
C SER A 109 11.58 7.44 13.19
N SER A 110 12.33 8.52 12.91
CA SER A 110 13.80 8.46 12.94
C SER A 110 14.39 8.33 14.35
N HIS A 111 13.58 8.62 15.38
CA HIS A 111 13.94 8.47 16.79
C HIS A 111 13.28 7.26 17.45
N LEU A 112 12.37 6.58 16.75
CA LEU A 112 11.66 5.43 17.29
C LEU A 112 12.61 4.23 17.38
N THR A 113 12.80 3.75 18.60
CA THR A 113 13.57 2.56 18.98
C THR A 113 12.78 1.85 20.09
N SER A 114 13.18 0.65 20.49
CA SER A 114 12.54 -0.01 21.64
C SER A 114 12.60 0.85 22.90
N THR A 115 13.76 1.45 23.19
CA THR A 115 13.97 2.29 24.38
C THR A 115 13.11 3.55 24.35
N THR A 116 13.15 4.30 23.24
CA THR A 116 12.35 5.53 23.11
C THR A 116 10.85 5.25 23.04
N LEU A 117 10.43 4.08 22.53
CA LEU A 117 9.04 3.66 22.60
C LEU A 117 8.58 3.48 24.05
N ASP A 118 9.39 2.84 24.89
CA ASP A 118 9.04 2.66 26.31
C ASP A 118 8.99 4.01 27.05
N GLU A 119 9.86 4.95 26.72
CA GLU A 119 9.81 6.33 27.23
C GLU A 119 8.55 7.09 26.76
N TRP A 120 8.15 6.91 25.51
CA TRP A 120 7.01 7.62 24.91
C TRP A 120 5.66 7.00 25.27
N ARG A 121 5.63 5.70 25.56
CA ARG A 121 4.41 4.90 25.81
C ARG A 121 3.43 5.57 26.79
N PRO A 122 3.84 6.08 27.98
CA PRO A 122 2.90 6.75 28.88
C PRO A 122 2.21 7.97 28.26
N ILE A 123 2.95 8.77 27.48
CA ILE A 123 2.42 9.95 26.79
C ILE A 123 1.47 9.52 25.67
N MET A 124 1.84 8.48 24.92
CA MET A 124 1.01 7.95 23.83
C MET A 124 -0.32 7.41 24.34
N LEU A 125 -0.30 6.61 25.42
CA LEU A 125 -1.51 6.07 26.03
C LEU A 125 -2.44 7.19 26.54
N HIS A 126 -1.89 8.17 27.25
CA HIS A 126 -2.66 9.34 27.68
C HIS A 126 -3.28 10.12 26.51
N ASN A 127 -2.52 10.28 25.42
CA ASN A 127 -3.04 10.93 24.21
C ASN A 127 -4.15 10.10 23.54
N LEU A 128 -4.04 8.77 23.53
CA LEU A 128 -5.08 7.90 22.97
C LEU A 128 -6.39 8.01 23.75
N GLU A 129 -6.33 8.01 25.08
CA GLU A 129 -7.51 8.23 25.93
C GLU A 129 -8.21 9.54 25.58
N ARG A 130 -7.46 10.64 25.53
CA ARG A 130 -8.00 11.96 25.16
C ARG A 130 -8.57 12.02 23.75
N LEU A 131 -7.91 11.37 22.79
CA LEU A 131 -8.39 11.32 21.41
C LEU A 131 -9.71 10.55 21.31
N ARG A 132 -9.87 9.47 22.08
CA ARG A 132 -11.12 8.68 22.13
C ARG A 132 -12.30 9.49 22.66
N GLU A 133 -12.07 10.36 23.64
CA GLU A 133 -13.13 11.24 24.17
C GLU A 133 -13.67 12.22 23.11
N GLY A 134 -12.79 12.74 22.26
CA GLY A 134 -13.12 13.75 21.24
C GLY A 134 -13.51 13.19 19.87
N THR A 135 -13.27 11.90 19.60
CA THR A 135 -13.45 11.31 18.28
C THR A 135 -14.81 10.63 18.16
N ARG A 136 -15.51 10.88 17.05
CA ARG A 136 -16.81 10.26 16.74
C ARG A 136 -16.74 9.60 15.37
N GLY A 137 -17.29 8.40 15.25
CA GLY A 137 -17.50 7.72 13.99
C GLY A 137 -16.28 6.97 13.44
N GLN A 138 -16.55 6.18 12.40
CA GLN A 138 -15.54 5.46 11.63
C GLN A 138 -15.04 6.34 10.46
N PRO A 139 -13.79 6.18 9.99
CA PRO A 139 -12.81 5.15 10.36
C PRO A 139 -11.95 5.48 11.60
N HIS A 140 -12.09 6.68 12.16
CA HIS A 140 -11.20 7.19 13.21
C HIS A 140 -11.18 6.35 14.49
N LEU A 141 -12.34 5.83 14.94
CA LEU A 141 -12.39 4.95 16.12
C LEU A 141 -11.60 3.65 15.89
N ARG A 142 -11.76 2.99 14.73
CA ARG A 142 -10.96 1.82 14.37
C ARG A 142 -9.47 2.13 14.30
N ASN A 143 -9.10 3.32 13.81
CA ASN A 143 -7.71 3.74 13.74
C ASN A 143 -7.12 3.97 15.14
N LEU A 144 -7.90 4.50 16.09
CA LEU A 144 -7.51 4.60 17.50
C LEU A 144 -7.32 3.22 18.15
N ASP A 145 -8.19 2.25 17.85
CA ASP A 145 -8.01 0.86 18.30
C ASP A 145 -6.73 0.25 17.77
N ARG A 146 -6.42 0.50 16.50
CA ARG A 146 -5.18 0.03 15.89
C ARG A 146 -3.94 0.71 16.47
N TRP A 147 -3.98 2.02 16.74
CA TRP A 147 -2.88 2.69 17.44
C TRP A 147 -2.66 2.13 18.83
N GLN A 148 -3.74 1.90 19.59
CA GLN A 148 -3.68 1.29 20.93
C GLN A 148 -3.00 -0.07 20.88
N HIS A 149 -3.43 -0.94 19.95
CA HIS A 149 -2.82 -2.26 19.79
C HIS A 149 -1.32 -2.19 19.43
N LEU A 150 -0.93 -1.31 18.50
CA LEU A 150 0.48 -1.12 18.12
C LEU A 150 1.34 -0.66 19.31
N VAL A 151 0.79 0.23 20.14
CA VAL A 151 1.47 0.69 21.35
C VAL A 151 1.58 -0.43 22.35
N ASP A 152 0.47 -1.07 22.72
CA ASP A 152 0.41 -2.11 23.76
C ASP A 152 1.34 -3.28 23.46
N GLU A 153 1.33 -3.79 22.23
CA GLU A 153 2.22 -4.88 21.78
C GLU A 153 3.69 -4.45 21.62
N GLY A 154 3.96 -3.14 21.63
CA GLY A 154 5.29 -2.61 21.34
C GLY A 154 5.73 -2.89 19.90
N ASP A 155 4.78 -2.93 18.95
CA ASP A 155 5.06 -3.27 17.54
C ASP A 155 5.79 -2.12 16.83
N LEU A 156 7.11 -2.09 16.98
CA LEU A 156 7.99 -1.11 16.34
C LEU A 156 7.82 -1.09 14.81
N THR A 157 7.68 -2.26 14.18
CA THR A 157 7.59 -2.35 12.72
C THR A 157 6.27 -1.76 12.24
N GLY A 158 5.17 -2.08 12.90
CA GLY A 158 3.85 -1.51 12.63
C GLY A 158 3.81 0.01 12.85
N LEU A 159 4.43 0.50 13.93
CA LEU A 159 4.55 1.93 14.21
C LEU A 159 5.34 2.66 13.11
N HIS A 160 6.51 2.16 12.71
CA HIS A 160 7.28 2.72 11.59
C HIS A 160 6.48 2.75 10.29
N ARG A 161 5.77 1.67 9.99
CA ARG A 161 4.95 1.54 8.78
C ARG A 161 3.86 2.60 8.74
N VAL A 162 3.07 2.75 9.80
CA VAL A 162 1.99 3.76 9.85
C VAL A 162 2.54 5.19 9.81
N MET A 163 3.65 5.46 10.50
CA MET A 163 4.24 6.80 10.54
C MET A 163 4.81 7.25 9.19
N THR A 164 5.38 6.34 8.41
CA THR A 164 6.07 6.66 7.15
C THR A 164 5.32 6.26 5.90
N GLY A 165 4.24 5.49 6.03
CA GLY A 165 3.43 5.00 4.90
C GLY A 165 2.76 6.14 4.13
N LEU A 166 2.69 5.97 2.82
CA LEU A 166 2.14 6.97 1.91
C LEU A 166 0.75 6.57 1.37
N ASP A 167 0.33 5.32 1.60
CA ASP A 167 -1.01 4.83 1.28
C ASP A 167 -2.11 5.50 2.11
N THR A 168 -3.36 5.40 1.64
CA THR A 168 -4.53 6.01 2.25
C THR A 168 -4.70 5.59 3.71
N ASP A 169 -4.52 4.30 4.02
CA ASP A 169 -4.67 3.76 5.37
C ASP A 169 -3.66 4.41 6.34
N SER A 170 -2.39 4.52 5.94
CA SER A 170 -1.36 5.21 6.72
C SER A 170 -1.64 6.70 6.89
N ILE A 171 -2.21 7.36 5.88
CA ILE A 171 -2.62 8.77 5.97
C ILE A 171 -3.74 8.94 7.00
N GLU A 172 -4.82 8.15 6.90
CA GLU A 172 -5.96 8.17 7.82
C GLU A 172 -5.55 7.84 9.26
N MET A 173 -4.62 6.89 9.45
CA MET A 173 -4.08 6.58 10.76
C MET A 173 -3.41 7.80 11.40
N ARG A 174 -2.63 8.58 10.64
CA ARG A 174 -1.94 9.77 11.18
C ARG A 174 -2.87 10.91 11.56
N GLU A 175 -4.12 10.91 11.10
CA GLU A 175 -5.11 11.94 11.47
C GLU A 175 -5.49 11.86 12.96
N VAL A 176 -5.42 10.67 13.55
CA VAL A 176 -5.69 10.40 14.98
C VAL A 176 -4.45 9.90 15.71
N SER A 177 -3.29 10.44 15.35
CA SER A 177 -2.00 10.03 15.91
C SER A 177 -1.85 10.41 17.39
N PRO A 178 -1.41 9.48 18.26
CA PRO A 178 -1.14 9.75 19.67
C PRO A 178 0.24 10.40 19.93
N MET A 179 0.95 10.83 18.89
CA MET A 179 2.32 11.30 18.99
C MET A 179 2.45 12.79 19.39
N ARG A 180 1.34 13.42 19.79
CA ARG A 180 1.32 14.84 20.15
C ARG A 180 2.24 15.09 21.35
N GLY A 181 3.18 16.02 21.18
CA GLY A 181 4.10 16.44 22.24
C GLY A 181 5.39 15.63 22.34
N LEU A 182 5.55 14.55 21.54
CA LEU A 182 6.78 13.74 21.56
C LEU A 182 7.95 14.37 20.81
N LEU A 183 7.66 15.23 19.82
CA LEU A 183 8.70 15.88 19.01
C LEU A 183 9.06 17.26 19.58
N PRO A 184 10.34 17.54 19.87
CA PRO A 184 10.78 18.86 20.32
C PRO A 184 10.42 19.96 19.33
N GLN A 185 10.13 21.17 19.83
CA GLN A 185 9.64 22.28 19.01
C GLN A 185 10.63 22.72 17.90
N SER A 186 11.93 22.63 18.17
CA SER A 186 12.99 22.92 17.18
C SER A 186 12.92 21.95 16.00
N GLU A 187 12.82 20.65 16.28
CA GLU A 187 12.72 19.61 15.27
C GLU A 187 11.39 19.66 14.51
N ARG A 188 10.29 19.91 15.23
CA ARG A 188 8.97 20.13 14.63
C ARG A 188 9.01 21.26 13.61
N SER A 189 9.67 22.38 13.96
CA SER A 189 9.81 23.52 13.05
C SER A 189 10.67 23.18 11.83
N ALA A 190 11.77 22.43 12.02
CA ALA A 190 12.62 21.98 10.92
C ALA A 190 11.87 21.04 9.95
N ALA A 191 11.14 20.06 10.47
CA ALA A 191 10.31 19.15 9.68
C ALA A 191 9.25 19.92 8.88
N LEU A 192 8.54 20.86 9.50
CA LEU A 192 7.50 21.62 8.81
C LEU A 192 8.04 22.56 7.71
N LYS A 193 9.32 22.93 7.73
CA LYS A 193 9.98 23.68 6.64
C LYS A 193 10.16 22.82 5.38
N LEU A 194 10.44 21.52 5.52
CA LEU A 194 10.59 20.59 4.39
C LEU A 194 9.25 20.26 3.69
N ALA A 195 8.15 20.49 4.40
CA ALA A 195 6.79 20.33 3.90
C ALA A 195 6.14 21.65 3.42
N SER A 196 6.92 22.72 3.29
CA SER A 196 6.48 24.02 2.75
C SER A 196 6.33 23.99 1.24
#